data_AF-A0A924NRP3-F1
#
_entry.id   AF-A0A924NRP3-F1
#
_cell.length_a   1.000
_cell.length_b   1.000
_cell.length_c   1.000
_cell.angle_alpha   90.00
_cell.angle_beta   90.00
_cell.angle_gamma   90.00
#
_symmetry.space_group_name_H-M   'P 1'
#
loop_
_entity.id
_entity.type
_entity.pdbx_description
1 polymer ?
#
loop_
_entity_poly.entity_id
_entity_poly.type
_entity_poly.pdbx_seq_one_letter_code
_entity_poly.pdbx_strand_id
1 'polypeptide(L)'
;MDKKPADSNEDNPGGAQARPSVKDSAQQIWLAGLGAFAKAQEEGSKVFEALVKDGMGMQTKSQAMAEAKLAEAASKMSSMAQGISERATGQWDKLENIFEDRVSKALQRLGVPSAQDMAALTARVDELSQQLHTLKAQQEASAKTQVGTQPDA
;
A
#
# COMPACT_ATOMS: atom_id res chain seq x y z
N MET A 1 51.26 -86.01 -44.44
CA MET A 1 50.42 -87.23 -44.46
C MET A 1 49.97 -87.39 -43.01
N ASP A 2 48.69 -87.36 -42.63
CA ASP A 2 47.59 -88.18 -43.13
C ASP A 2 46.20 -87.51 -43.02
N LYS A 3 45.60 -87.33 -44.21
CA LYS A 3 44.21 -87.50 -44.65
C LYS A 3 43.04 -87.60 -43.62
N LYS A 4 42.16 -86.56 -43.67
CA LYS A 4 40.67 -86.54 -43.48
C LYS A 4 39.98 -87.72 -44.27
N PRO A 5 38.67 -88.12 -44.16
CA PRO A 5 37.50 -87.41 -43.60
C PRO A 5 36.39 -88.27 -42.90
N ALA A 6 35.45 -87.65 -42.17
CA ALA A 6 34.01 -87.43 -42.47
C ALA A 6 33.31 -87.23 -41.09
N ASP A 7 32.19 -86.54 -40.86
CA ASP A 7 31.00 -86.42 -41.69
C ASP A 7 30.09 -85.24 -41.21
N SER A 8 29.41 -84.65 -42.19
CA SER A 8 28.05 -84.07 -42.20
C SER A 8 27.44 -83.27 -41.03
N ASN A 9 26.88 -82.12 -41.45
CA ASN A 9 25.56 -81.53 -41.12
C ASN A 9 25.52 -80.20 -40.36
N GLU A 10 25.21 -79.19 -41.18
CA GLU A 10 24.62 -77.88 -40.93
C GLU A 10 23.38 -77.88 -40.01
N ASP A 11 23.18 -76.70 -39.42
CA ASP A 11 21.94 -76.03 -39.02
C ASP A 11 20.99 -76.71 -38.03
N ASN A 12 20.96 -76.14 -36.80
CA ASN A 12 19.69 -75.60 -36.30
C ASN A 12 19.92 -74.50 -35.25
N PRO A 13 19.51 -73.24 -35.49
CA PRO A 13 19.34 -72.27 -34.44
C PRO A 13 18.07 -72.62 -33.66
N GLY A 14 18.21 -73.19 -32.47
CA GLY A 14 17.12 -73.53 -31.55
C GLY A 14 16.39 -72.31 -30.94
N GLY A 15 16.04 -71.32 -31.77
CA GLY A 15 15.16 -70.22 -31.40
C GLY A 15 13.72 -70.52 -31.77
N ALA A 16 12.98 -71.27 -30.93
CA ALA A 16 11.50 -71.24 -30.94
C ALA A 16 10.85 -72.08 -29.81
N GLN A 17 11.18 -71.87 -28.52
CA GLN A 17 10.41 -72.51 -27.43
C GLN A 17 10.10 -71.61 -26.21
N ALA A 18 10.21 -70.28 -26.34
CA ALA A 18 9.90 -69.33 -25.26
C ALA A 18 8.89 -68.24 -25.69
N ARG A 19 7.74 -68.61 -26.28
CA ARG A 19 6.79 -67.63 -26.86
C ARG A 19 5.32 -67.64 -26.39
N PRO A 20 4.77 -68.66 -25.69
CA PRO A 20 3.43 -68.51 -25.10
C PRO A 20 3.45 -67.83 -23.73
N SER A 21 4.37 -68.23 -22.83
CA SER A 21 4.38 -67.78 -21.43
C SER A 21 4.67 -66.28 -21.25
N VAL A 22 5.56 -65.70 -22.08
CA VAL A 22 5.93 -64.29 -21.99
C VAL A 22 4.79 -63.36 -22.41
N LYS A 23 3.98 -63.77 -23.40
CA LYS A 23 2.82 -63.01 -23.86
C LYS A 23 1.70 -63.00 -22.82
N ASP A 24 1.44 -64.15 -22.19
CA ASP A 24 0.47 -64.26 -21.11
C ASP A 24 0.91 -63.49 -19.85
N SER A 25 2.20 -63.54 -19.49
CA SER A 25 2.75 -62.73 -18.38
C SER A 25 2.69 -61.24 -18.66
N ALA A 26 3.04 -60.79 -19.87
CA ALA A 26 2.94 -59.38 -20.25
C ALA A 26 1.49 -58.89 -20.19
N GLN A 27 0.53 -59.72 -20.60
CA GLN A 27 -0.89 -59.39 -20.53
C GLN A 27 -1.41 -59.33 -19.09
N GLN A 28 -0.95 -60.23 -18.22
CA GLN A 28 -1.29 -60.15 -16.79
C GLN A 28 -0.66 -58.95 -16.09
N ILE A 29 0.60 -58.60 -16.42
CA ILE A 29 1.26 -57.41 -15.88
C ILE A 29 0.52 -56.15 -16.34
N TRP A 30 0.06 -56.10 -17.59
CA TRP A 30 -0.71 -54.96 -18.10
C TRP A 30 -2.08 -54.84 -17.42
N LEU A 31 -2.79 -55.96 -17.24
CA LEU A 31 -4.07 -55.99 -16.53
C LEU A 31 -3.92 -55.65 -15.04
N ALA A 32 -2.85 -56.10 -14.40
CA ALA A 32 -2.49 -55.72 -13.03
C ALA A 32 -2.13 -54.24 -12.93
N GLY A 33 -1.44 -53.69 -13.94
CA GLY A 33 -1.15 -52.26 -14.04
C GLY A 33 -2.41 -51.40 -14.16
N LEU A 34 -3.35 -51.80 -15.03
CA LEU A 34 -4.66 -51.13 -15.17
C LEU A 34 -5.52 -51.28 -13.90
N GLY A 35 -5.50 -52.45 -13.26
CA GLY A 35 -6.21 -52.68 -12.00
C GLY A 35 -5.65 -51.86 -10.83
N ALA A 36 -4.32 -51.75 -10.73
CA ALA A 36 -3.66 -50.91 -9.73
C ALA A 36 -3.90 -49.42 -9.97
N PHE A 37 -3.90 -48.98 -11.24
CA PHE A 37 -4.24 -47.60 -11.59
C PHE A 37 -5.71 -47.27 -11.28
N ALA A 38 -6.65 -48.17 -11.61
CA ALA A 38 -8.05 -48.01 -11.26
C ALA A 38 -8.26 -47.93 -9.74
N LYS A 39 -7.54 -48.75 -8.97
CA LYS A 39 -7.57 -48.71 -7.50
C LYS A 39 -6.96 -47.41 -6.95
N ALA A 40 -5.85 -46.95 -7.51
CA ALA A 40 -5.26 -45.66 -7.16
C ALA A 40 -6.15 -44.47 -7.54
N GLN A 41 -6.93 -44.57 -8.61
CA GLN A 41 -7.92 -43.56 -8.99
C GLN A 41 -9.06 -43.51 -7.97
N GLU A 42 -9.57 -44.66 -7.52
CA GLU A 42 -10.65 -44.73 -6.53
C GLU A 42 -10.17 -44.26 -5.13
N GLU A 43 -9.02 -44.75 -4.67
CA GLU A 43 -8.45 -44.36 -3.38
C GLU A 43 -7.91 -42.92 -3.41
N GLY A 44 -7.33 -42.50 -4.53
CA GLY A 44 -6.86 -41.13 -4.75
C GLY A 44 -7.98 -40.10 -4.75
N SER A 45 -9.17 -40.44 -5.28
CA SER A 45 -10.34 -39.55 -5.23
C SER A 45 -10.81 -39.30 -3.79
N LYS A 46 -10.81 -40.34 -2.94
CA LYS A 46 -11.20 -40.21 -1.52
C LYS A 46 -10.20 -39.35 -0.73
N VAL A 47 -8.90 -39.52 -0.97
CA VAL A 47 -7.86 -38.69 -0.34
C VAL A 47 -7.94 -37.25 -0.84
N PHE A 48 -8.23 -37.03 -2.12
CA PHE A 48 -8.45 -35.70 -2.68
C PHE A 48 -9.66 -35.02 -2.04
N GLU A 49 -10.81 -35.69 -1.93
CA GLU A 49 -11.99 -35.14 -1.27
C GLU A 49 -11.72 -34.78 0.20
N ALA A 50 -10.97 -35.62 0.91
CA ALA A 50 -10.54 -35.33 2.29
C ALA A 50 -9.65 -34.08 2.37
N LEU A 51 -8.66 -33.95 1.47
CA LEU A 51 -7.79 -32.79 1.39
C LEU A 51 -8.56 -31.51 1.04
N VAL A 52 -9.53 -31.59 0.12
CA VAL A 52 -10.39 -30.44 -0.22
C VAL A 52 -11.23 -30.03 0.98
N LYS A 53 -11.83 -30.99 1.70
CA LYS A 53 -12.60 -30.71 2.91
C LYS A 53 -11.75 -30.08 4.01
N ASP A 54 -10.54 -30.59 4.23
CA ASP A 54 -9.59 -30.02 5.19
C ASP A 54 -9.11 -28.63 4.76
N GLY A 55 -8.87 -28.42 3.47
CA GLY A 55 -8.52 -27.11 2.89
C GLY A 55 -9.63 -26.07 3.07
N MET A 56 -10.88 -26.44 2.77
CA MET A 56 -12.05 -25.58 3.01
C MET A 56 -12.25 -25.30 4.50
N GLY A 57 -12.03 -26.29 5.36
CA GLY A 57 -12.07 -26.14 6.82
C GLY A 57 -10.98 -25.21 7.36
N MET A 58 -9.78 -25.26 6.77
CA MET A 58 -8.67 -24.38 7.13
C MET A 58 -8.91 -22.95 6.65
N GLN A 59 -9.42 -22.76 5.42
CA GLN A 59 -9.75 -21.45 4.88
C GLN A 59 -10.84 -20.76 5.71
N THR A 60 -11.92 -21.48 6.05
CA THR A 60 -13.00 -20.94 6.88
C THR A 60 -12.54 -20.58 8.29
N LYS A 61 -11.73 -21.43 8.94
CA LYS A 61 -11.12 -21.10 10.24
C LYS A 61 -10.17 -19.90 10.16
N SER A 62 -9.36 -19.82 9.10
CA SER A 62 -8.43 -18.71 8.90
C SER A 62 -9.17 -17.40 8.65
N GLN A 63 -10.23 -17.42 7.84
CA GLN A 63 -11.08 -16.26 7.62
C GLN A 63 -11.75 -15.80 8.92
N ALA A 64 -12.36 -16.71 9.70
CA ALA A 64 -12.99 -16.36 10.97
C ALA A 64 -11.99 -15.74 11.97
N MET A 65 -10.75 -16.28 12.03
CA MET A 65 -9.69 -15.72 12.86
C MET A 65 -9.23 -14.34 12.37
N ALA A 66 -9.12 -14.13 11.05
CA ALA A 66 -8.77 -12.85 10.47
C ALA A 66 -9.85 -11.79 10.74
N GLU A 67 -11.12 -12.13 10.57
CA GLU A 67 -12.26 -11.28 10.88
C GLU A 67 -12.29 -10.92 12.37
N ALA A 68 -12.07 -11.89 13.27
CA ALA A 68 -11.98 -11.66 14.70
C ALA A 68 -10.80 -10.73 15.06
N LYS A 69 -9.64 -10.90 14.42
CA LYS A 69 -8.47 -10.03 14.64
C LYS A 69 -8.69 -8.61 14.12
N LEU A 70 -9.36 -8.46 12.98
CA LEU A 70 -9.71 -7.16 12.43
C LEU A 70 -10.71 -6.44 13.35
N ALA A 71 -11.74 -7.15 13.84
CA ALA A 71 -12.70 -6.60 14.79
C ALA A 71 -12.03 -6.18 16.11
N GLU A 72 -11.11 -6.99 16.63
CA GLU A 72 -10.33 -6.67 17.83
C GLU A 72 -9.46 -5.42 17.61
N ALA A 73 -8.79 -5.31 16.47
CA ALA A 73 -7.98 -4.15 16.10
C ALA A 73 -8.83 -2.89 15.92
N ALA A 74 -9.97 -3.00 15.24
CA ALA A 74 -10.92 -1.90 15.05
C ALA A 74 -11.46 -1.41 16.41
N SER A 75 -11.81 -2.33 17.31
CA SER A 75 -12.25 -1.99 18.67
C SER A 75 -11.16 -1.28 19.47
N LYS A 76 -9.90 -1.78 19.43
CA LYS A 76 -8.76 -1.11 20.09
C LYS A 76 -8.47 0.26 19.49
N MET A 77 -8.60 0.42 18.18
CA MET A 77 -8.41 1.71 17.54
C MET A 77 -9.51 2.69 17.93
N SER A 78 -10.76 2.24 17.97
CA SER A 78 -11.90 3.05 18.44
C SER A 78 -11.71 3.47 19.90
N SER A 79 -11.27 2.56 20.78
CA SER A 79 -11.05 2.89 22.19
C SER A 79 -9.87 3.83 22.39
N MET A 80 -8.79 3.69 21.60
CA MET A 80 -7.69 4.64 21.61
C MET A 80 -8.12 6.01 21.08
N ALA A 81 -8.91 6.06 20.00
CA ALA A 81 -9.44 7.32 19.47
C ALA A 81 -10.34 8.02 20.51
N GLN A 82 -11.18 7.27 21.21
CA GLN A 82 -12.02 7.80 22.27
C GLN A 82 -11.20 8.26 23.49
N GLY A 83 -10.19 7.48 23.90
CA GLY A 83 -9.28 7.85 24.98
C GLY A 83 -8.38 9.05 24.65
N ILE A 84 -8.02 9.25 23.37
CA ILE A 84 -7.41 10.48 22.87
C ILE A 84 -8.42 11.61 22.95
N SER A 85 -9.64 11.45 22.43
CA SER A 85 -10.68 12.49 22.51
C SER A 85 -10.93 12.95 23.94
N GLU A 86 -11.00 12.04 24.91
CA GLU A 86 -11.21 12.33 26.32
C GLU A 86 -9.99 12.97 27.01
N ARG A 87 -8.76 12.58 26.65
CA ARG A 87 -7.53 13.19 27.21
C ARG A 87 -7.09 14.46 26.49
N ALA A 88 -7.59 14.69 25.29
CA ALA A 88 -7.03 15.69 24.40
C ALA A 88 -7.78 17.02 24.42
N THR A 89 -8.93 17.22 25.09
CA THR A 89 -9.54 18.57 25.10
C THR A 89 -8.54 19.66 25.50
N GLY A 90 -7.67 19.41 26.49
CA GLY A 90 -6.60 20.37 26.88
C GLY A 90 -5.24 20.20 26.17
N GLN A 91 -5.02 19.14 25.39
CA GLN A 91 -3.80 18.98 24.57
C GLN A 91 -4.04 19.42 23.12
N TRP A 92 -5.28 19.37 22.64
CA TRP A 92 -5.73 19.93 21.37
C TRP A 92 -5.50 21.42 21.33
N ASP A 93 -5.79 22.16 22.41
CA ASP A 93 -5.47 23.60 22.49
C ASP A 93 -3.96 23.87 22.26
N LYS A 94 -3.07 23.02 22.82
CA LYS A 94 -1.62 23.16 22.60
C LYS A 94 -1.21 22.79 21.18
N LEU A 95 -1.85 21.78 20.59
CA LEU A 95 -1.63 21.41 19.20
C LEU A 95 -2.18 22.46 18.24
N GLU A 96 -3.28 23.14 18.58
CA GLU A 96 -3.83 24.26 17.84
C GLU A 96 -2.84 25.42 17.82
N ASN A 97 -2.26 25.78 18.98
CA ASN A 97 -1.20 26.79 19.04
C ASN A 97 0.04 26.41 18.20
N ILE A 98 0.48 25.14 18.24
CA ILE A 98 1.63 24.68 17.44
C ILE A 98 1.29 24.64 15.95
N PHE A 99 0.09 24.20 15.60
CA PHE A 99 -0.39 24.15 14.23
C PHE A 99 -0.51 25.56 13.67
N GLU A 100 -1.09 26.50 14.42
CA GLU A 100 -1.18 27.91 14.05
C GLU A 100 0.21 28.51 13.84
N ASP A 101 1.16 28.28 14.75
CA ASP A 101 2.54 28.75 14.59
C ASP A 101 3.20 28.16 13.32
N ARG A 102 2.97 26.88 13.02
CA ARG A 102 3.49 26.23 11.81
C ARG A 102 2.83 26.73 10.54
N VAL A 103 1.51 26.90 10.54
CA VAL A 103 0.74 27.44 9.42
C VAL A 103 1.10 28.90 9.17
N SER A 104 1.18 29.72 10.23
CA SER A 104 1.64 31.10 10.18
C SER A 104 3.04 31.20 9.59
N LYS A 105 4.00 30.39 10.06
CA LYS A 105 5.36 30.34 9.49
C LYS A 105 5.38 29.90 8.03
N ALA A 106 4.51 28.98 7.62
CA ALA A 106 4.40 28.54 6.24
C ALA A 106 3.81 29.64 5.33
N LEU A 107 2.77 30.33 5.80
CA LEU A 107 2.14 31.45 5.12
C LEU A 107 3.10 32.65 4.98
N GLN A 108 3.85 32.98 6.03
CA GLN A 108 4.89 34.00 5.99
C GLN A 108 5.99 33.65 4.97
N ARG A 109 6.41 32.38 4.91
CA ARG A 109 7.36 31.90 3.89
C ARG A 109 6.81 31.98 2.46
N LEU A 110 5.49 31.86 2.30
CA LEU A 110 4.81 32.04 1.03
C LEU A 110 4.55 33.52 0.68
N GLY A 111 4.92 34.45 1.58
CA GLY A 111 4.76 35.89 1.38
C GLY A 111 3.38 36.43 1.77
N VAL A 112 2.57 35.67 2.49
CA VAL A 112 1.28 36.13 3.01
C VAL A 112 1.51 36.96 4.28
N PRO A 113 1.18 38.26 4.28
CA PRO A 113 1.37 39.13 5.46
C PRO A 113 0.44 38.72 6.61
N SER A 114 0.89 38.89 7.85
CA SER A 114 0.05 38.61 9.02
C SER A 114 -0.94 39.76 9.31
N ALA A 115 -1.94 39.50 10.15
CA ALA A 115 -2.88 40.53 10.59
C ALA A 115 -2.18 41.66 11.38
N GLN A 116 -1.13 41.34 12.14
CA GLN A 116 -0.35 42.34 12.86
C GLN A 116 0.44 43.25 11.91
N ASP A 117 0.99 42.68 10.83
CA ASP A 117 1.70 43.45 9.82
C ASP A 117 0.74 44.44 9.11
N MET A 118 -0.46 43.98 8.78
CA MET A 118 -1.52 44.82 8.21
C MET A 118 -1.90 45.97 9.17
N ALA A 119 -2.11 45.67 10.45
CA ALA A 119 -2.45 46.69 11.45
C ALA A 119 -1.33 47.72 11.64
N ALA A 120 -0.08 47.28 11.72
CA ALA A 120 1.07 48.16 11.83
C ALA A 120 1.23 49.07 10.60
N LEU A 121 0.95 48.54 9.40
CA LEU A 121 0.98 49.31 8.17
C LEU A 121 -0.14 50.37 8.15
N THR A 122 -1.36 50.01 8.54
CA THR A 122 -2.49 50.96 8.64
C THR A 122 -2.15 52.11 9.59
N ALA A 123 -1.62 51.81 10.78
CA ALA A 123 -1.24 52.85 11.74
C ALA A 123 -0.20 53.83 11.17
N ARG A 124 0.80 53.33 10.43
CA ARG A 124 1.79 54.17 9.75
C ARG A 124 1.16 55.04 8.65
N VAL A 125 0.21 54.49 7.90
CA VAL A 125 -0.51 55.24 6.86
C VAL A 125 -1.34 56.37 7.47
N ASP A 126 -2.00 56.12 8.60
CA ASP A 126 -2.76 57.14 9.31
C ASP A 126 -1.87 58.28 9.83
N GLU A 127 -0.74 57.94 10.43
CA GLU A 127 0.25 58.92 10.90
C GLU A 127 0.80 59.77 9.74
N LEU A 128 1.20 59.12 8.64
CA LEU A 128 1.69 59.82 7.44
C LEU A 128 0.61 60.73 6.84
N SER A 129 -0.65 60.28 6.84
CA SER A 129 -1.78 61.08 6.36
C SER A 129 -1.95 62.35 7.20
N GLN A 130 -1.84 62.25 8.52
CA GLN A 130 -1.91 63.41 9.42
C GLN A 130 -0.74 64.38 9.21
N GLN A 131 0.49 63.87 9.03
CA GLN A 131 1.66 64.69 8.75
C GLN A 131 1.52 65.43 7.41
N LEU A 132 1.02 64.73 6.36
CA LEU A 132 0.76 65.33 5.05
C LEU A 132 -0.30 66.45 5.14
N HIS A 133 -1.39 66.22 5.86
CA HIS A 133 -2.42 67.24 6.09
C HIS A 133 -1.86 68.48 6.80
N THR A 134 -1.01 68.26 7.81
CA THR A 134 -0.37 69.35 8.56
C THR A 134 0.57 70.16 7.68
N LEU A 135 1.43 69.48 6.90
CA LEU A 135 2.35 70.14 5.96
C LEU A 135 1.59 70.92 4.89
N LYS A 136 0.53 70.34 4.32
CA LYS A 136 -0.30 71.02 3.32
C LYS A 136 -0.97 72.27 3.89
N ALA A 137 -1.49 72.20 5.11
CA ALA A 137 -2.07 73.37 5.79
C ALA A 137 -1.01 74.46 6.06
N GLN A 138 0.22 74.09 6.42
CA GLN A 138 1.33 75.04 6.60
C GLN A 138 1.75 75.69 5.27
N GLN A 139 1.72 74.94 4.17
CA GLN A 139 2.06 75.44 2.83
C GLN A 139 1.00 76.44 2.30
N GLU A 140 -0.28 76.15 2.53
CA GLU A 140 -1.38 77.06 2.16
C GLU A 140 -1.37 78.34 3.02
N ALA A 141 -1.04 78.24 4.31
CA ALA A 141 -0.89 79.40 5.18
C ALA A 141 0.28 80.31 4.75
N SER A 142 1.41 79.74 4.34
CA SER A 142 2.58 80.51 3.88
C SER A 142 2.39 81.12 2.48
N ALA A 143 1.57 80.52 1.61
CA ALA A 143 1.16 81.13 0.35
C ALA A 143 0.24 82.35 0.55
N LYS A 144 -0.66 82.30 1.53
CA LYS A 144 -1.59 83.41 1.81
C LYS A 144 -0.91 84.63 2.42
N THR A 145 0.15 84.43 3.20
CA THR A 145 0.96 85.51 3.77
C THR A 145 1.77 86.27 2.71
N GLN A 146 2.18 85.62 1.62
CA GLN A 146 2.95 86.27 0.54
C GLN A 146 2.08 87.09 -0.43
N VAL A 147 0.79 86.77 -0.57
CA VAL A 147 -0.14 87.55 -1.41
C VAL A 147 -0.63 88.83 -0.69
N GLY A 148 -0.45 88.93 0.63
CA GLY A 148 -0.90 90.07 1.45
C GLY A 148 0.09 91.25 1.57
N THR A 149 1.25 91.22 0.90
CA THR A 149 2.24 92.31 0.94
C THR A 149 2.50 92.86 -0.45
N GLN A 150 1.47 93.43 -1.07
CA GLN A 150 1.69 94.45 -2.10
C GLN A 150 1.56 95.81 -1.40
N PRO A 151 2.67 96.54 -1.18
CA PRO A 151 2.59 97.89 -0.64
C PRO A 151 2.10 98.80 -1.76
N ASP A 152 0.91 99.35 -1.60
CA ASP A 152 0.42 100.48 -2.40
C ASP A 152 1.41 101.64 -2.22
N ALA A 153 1.96 102.11 -3.34
CA ALA A 153 2.86 103.25 -3.46
C ALA A 153 2.14 104.40 -4.16
#